data_AF-A0A3R6KQJ2-F1
#
_entry.id   AF-A0A3R6KQJ2-F1
#
_cell.length_a   1.000
_cell.length_b   1.000
_cell.length_c   1.000
_cell.angle_alpha   90.00
_cell.angle_beta   90.00
_cell.angle_gamma   90.00
#
_symmetry.space_group_name_H-M   'P 1'
#
loop_
_entity.id
_entity.type
_entity.pdbx_description
1 polymer ?
#
loop_
_entity_poly.entity_id
_entity_poly.type
_entity_poly.pdbx_seq_one_letter_code
_entity_poly.pdbx_strand_id
1 'polypeptide(L)'
;MAEVTNEQKLYVLLDNIRDKSDYEQEIWSIIYDHVSPDDAWKEGVAELLVKNAYLNRGYAYGNQESRVVYSPTKDGRRQIPILWNGSALKKEHEEEVDKFKEESKFRNKHGNIAEIIKLILAACVGALVEKIIDLLF
;
A
#
# COMPACT_ATOMS: atom_id res chain seq x y z
N MET A 1 26.23 13.29 4.70
CA MET A 1 24.85 13.07 4.25
C MET A 1 24.23 12.04 5.16
N ALA A 2 22.99 12.25 5.61
CA ALA A 2 22.21 11.19 6.25
C ALA A 2 22.09 9.98 5.30
N GLU A 3 21.95 8.78 5.86
CA GLU A 3 21.77 7.56 5.08
C GLU A 3 20.46 7.62 4.30
N VAL A 4 20.51 7.37 2.97
CA VAL A 4 19.34 7.36 2.10
C VAL A 4 18.57 6.05 2.33
N THR A 5 17.30 6.16 2.71
CA THR A 5 16.45 5.00 3.05
C THR A 5 15.99 4.22 1.82
N ASN A 6 15.35 3.06 2.03
CA ASN A 6 14.84 2.23 0.94
C ASN A 6 13.62 2.87 0.25
N GLU A 7 12.74 3.52 1.02
CA GLU A 7 11.56 4.27 0.54
C GLU A 7 11.99 5.39 -0.40
N GLN A 8 13.04 6.11 -0.01
CA GLN A 8 13.64 7.19 -0.78
C GLN A 8 14.20 6.70 -2.12
N LYS A 9 14.95 5.58 -2.11
CA LYS A 9 15.46 4.94 -3.33
C LYS A 9 14.33 4.44 -4.23
N LEU A 10 13.30 3.82 -3.64
CA LEU A 10 12.13 3.32 -4.36
C LEU A 10 11.35 4.45 -5.02
N TYR A 11 11.11 5.56 -4.31
CA TYR A 11 10.44 6.72 -4.85
C TYR A 11 11.14 7.19 -6.14
N VAL A 12 12.45 7.42 -6.09
CA VAL A 12 13.20 7.91 -7.25
C VAL A 12 13.27 6.89 -8.38
N LEU A 13 13.41 5.59 -8.08
CA LEU A 13 13.38 4.54 -9.10
C LEU A 13 12.03 4.46 -9.81
N LEU A 14 10.94 4.40 -9.04
CA LEU A 14 9.58 4.25 -9.55
C LEU A 14 9.11 5.50 -10.29
N ASP A 15 9.46 6.69 -9.81
CA ASP A 15 9.13 7.95 -10.49
C ASP A 15 9.70 8.02 -11.91
N ASN A 16 10.89 7.44 -12.14
CA ASN A 16 11.53 7.38 -13.45
C ASN A 16 11.06 6.18 -14.32
N ILE A 17 10.17 5.32 -13.83
CA ILE A 17 9.53 4.26 -14.61
C ILE A 17 8.19 4.76 -15.15
N ARG A 18 8.09 4.94 -16.47
CA ARG A 18 6.83 5.36 -17.11
C ARG A 18 5.83 4.21 -17.27
N ASP A 19 6.33 3.04 -17.67
CA ASP A 19 5.62 1.79 -17.88
C ASP A 19 5.79 0.88 -16.65
N LYS A 20 5.12 1.26 -15.56
CA LYS A 20 5.08 0.45 -14.34
C LYS A 20 4.25 -0.80 -14.59
N SER A 21 4.75 -1.94 -14.15
CA SER A 21 3.95 -3.16 -13.93
C SER A 21 2.95 -2.95 -12.80
N ASP A 22 1.94 -3.82 -12.69
CA ASP A 22 0.94 -3.77 -11.62
C ASP A 22 1.59 -3.78 -10.23
N TYR A 23 2.62 -4.61 -10.04
CA TYR A 23 3.39 -4.68 -8.79
C TYR A 23 4.17 -3.38 -8.49
N GLU A 24 4.82 -2.80 -9.50
CA GLU A 24 5.50 -1.50 -9.35
C GLU A 24 4.51 -0.37 -9.07
N GLN A 25 3.31 -0.44 -9.65
CA GLN A 25 2.23 0.52 -9.46
C GLN A 25 1.61 0.41 -8.05
N GLU A 26 1.46 -0.80 -7.52
CA GLU A 26 1.02 -1.04 -6.14
C GLU A 26 2.00 -0.40 -5.15
N ILE A 27 3.29 -0.73 -5.27
CA ILE A 27 4.33 -0.12 -4.42
C ILE A 27 4.32 1.40 -4.56
N TRP A 28 4.21 1.93 -5.79
CA TRP A 28 4.16 3.37 -6.03
C TRP A 28 2.98 4.04 -5.31
N SER A 29 1.79 3.42 -5.31
CA SER A 29 0.62 3.98 -4.62
C SER A 29 0.81 4.11 -3.11
N ILE A 30 1.62 3.23 -2.50
CA ILE A 30 1.96 3.32 -1.09
C ILE A 30 3.04 4.38 -0.88
N ILE A 31 4.09 4.37 -1.68
CA ILE A 31 5.27 5.23 -1.45
C ILE A 31 5.02 6.70 -1.78
N TYR A 32 4.21 6.99 -2.81
CA TYR A 32 4.05 8.35 -3.35
C TYR A 32 3.60 9.36 -2.30
N ASP A 33 2.67 8.97 -1.42
CA ASP A 33 2.12 9.86 -0.38
C ASP A 33 2.99 9.93 0.88
N HIS A 34 3.93 9.00 1.06
CA HIS A 34 4.75 8.89 2.27
C HIS A 34 6.11 9.61 2.14
N VAL A 35 6.57 9.84 0.92
CA VAL A 35 7.81 10.56 0.66
C VAL A 35 7.45 11.98 0.20
N SER A 36 7.91 12.99 0.93
CA SER A 36 7.76 14.40 0.55
C SER A 36 9.09 14.93 0.00
N PRO A 37 9.32 14.89 -1.32
CA PRO A 37 10.60 15.27 -1.90
C PRO A 37 10.68 16.77 -2.19
N ASP A 38 11.87 17.34 -1.98
CA ASP A 38 12.30 18.53 -2.71
C ASP A 38 13.24 18.14 -3.87
N ASP A 39 13.40 19.04 -4.85
CA ASP A 39 14.17 18.76 -6.06
C ASP A 39 15.64 18.47 -5.79
N ALA A 40 16.25 19.14 -4.80
CA ALA A 40 17.67 18.95 -4.46
C ALA A 40 17.91 17.58 -3.81
N TRP A 41 17.01 17.16 -2.93
CA TRP A 41 17.00 15.84 -2.33
C TRP A 41 16.84 14.75 -3.40
N LYS A 42 15.90 14.95 -4.34
CA LYS A 42 15.61 13.98 -5.41
C LYS A 42 16.82 13.79 -6.32
N GLU A 43 17.50 14.87 -6.66
CA GLU A 43 18.75 14.82 -7.44
C GLU A 43 19.85 14.08 -6.68
N GLY A 44 20.04 14.34 -5.39
CA GLY A 44 21.03 13.65 -4.56
C GLY A 44 20.81 12.13 -4.48
N VAL A 45 19.55 11.70 -4.36
CA VAL A 45 19.20 10.27 -4.39
C VAL A 45 19.39 9.69 -5.79
N ALA A 46 19.00 10.42 -6.85
CA ALA A 46 19.19 9.97 -8.22
C ALA A 46 20.67 9.78 -8.57
N GLU A 47 21.55 10.70 -8.14
CA GLU A 47 23.01 10.55 -8.30
C GLU A 47 23.56 9.31 -7.60
N LEU A 48 23.07 9.01 -6.39
CA LEU A 48 23.45 7.79 -5.67
C LEU A 48 23.01 6.53 -6.43
N LEU A 49 21.79 6.53 -6.97
CA LEU A 49 21.27 5.42 -7.78
C LEU A 49 22.03 5.27 -9.11
N VAL A 50 22.51 6.37 -9.70
CA VAL A 50 23.39 6.34 -10.87
C VAL A 50 24.75 5.72 -10.51
N LYS A 51 25.35 6.11 -9.39
CA LYS A 51 26.62 5.52 -8.91
C LYS A 51 26.52 4.00 -8.69
N ASN A 52 25.34 3.54 -8.26
CA ASN A 52 25.04 2.11 -8.08
C ASN A 52 24.55 1.40 -9.35
N ALA A 53 24.58 2.07 -10.51
CA ALA A 53 24.11 1.55 -11.80
C ALA A 53 22.62 1.14 -11.84
N TYR A 54 21.78 1.71 -10.96
CA TYR A 54 20.34 1.48 -10.94
C TYR A 54 19.57 2.47 -11.84
N LEU A 55 20.14 3.66 -12.04
CA LEU A 55 19.66 4.64 -13.01
C LEU A 55 20.76 4.95 -14.04
N ASN A 56 20.35 5.18 -15.28
CA ASN A 56 21.15 5.89 -16.27
C ASN A 56 20.81 7.37 -16.19
N ARG A 57 21.85 8.21 -16.17
CA ARG A 57 21.71 9.67 -16.35
C ARG A 57 21.83 9.99 -17.84
N GLY A 58 20.86 10.72 -18.37
CA GLY A 58 20.85 11.21 -19.73
C GLY A 58 20.44 12.68 -19.79
N TYR A 59 20.35 13.19 -21.01
CA TYR A 59 19.91 14.54 -21.29
C TYR A 59 18.77 14.49 -22.30
N ALA A 60 17.64 15.09 -21.96
CA ALA A 60 16.58 15.34 -22.92
C ALA A 60 16.72 16.76 -23.46
N TYR A 61 16.77 16.88 -24.79
CA TYR A 61 16.79 18.15 -25.47
C TYR A 61 15.35 18.59 -25.78
N GLY A 62 14.94 19.73 -25.23
CA GLY A 62 13.70 20.41 -25.58
C GLY A 62 13.93 21.92 -25.61
N ASN A 63 13.12 22.66 -26.37
CA ASN A 63 12.96 24.12 -26.44
C ASN A 63 14.13 25.01 -25.95
N GLN A 64 15.37 24.70 -26.33
CA GLN A 64 16.63 25.40 -26.00
C GLN A 64 17.27 25.15 -24.61
N GLU A 65 16.77 24.21 -23.80
CA GLU A 65 17.41 23.82 -22.54
C GLU A 65 17.64 22.30 -22.44
N SER A 66 18.84 21.93 -22.00
CA SER A 66 19.17 20.54 -21.68
C SER A 66 18.67 20.23 -20.27
N ARG A 67 17.67 19.35 -20.15
CA ARG A 67 17.22 18.86 -18.85
C ARG A 67 17.83 17.49 -18.56
N VAL A 68 18.34 17.32 -17.34
CA VAL A 68 18.80 16.01 -16.87
C VAL A 68 17.58 15.11 -16.75
N VAL A 69 17.68 13.92 -17.33
CA VAL A 69 16.65 12.88 -17.21
C VAL A 69 17.29 11.61 -16.70
N TYR A 70 16.55 10.86 -15.90
CA TYR A 70 16.99 9.55 -15.43
C TYR A 70 16.13 8.47 -16.08
N SER A 71 16.73 7.31 -16.30
CA SER A 71 16.01 6.13 -16.76
C SER A 71 16.44 4.90 -15.96
N PRO A 72 15.50 4.04 -15.55
CA PRO A 72 15.78 2.83 -14.79
C PRO A 72 16.58 1.84 -15.64
N THR A 73 17.66 1.31 -15.08
CA THR A 73 18.37 0.18 -15.69
C THR A 73 17.60 -1.12 -15.42
N LYS A 74 17.95 -2.19 -16.15
CA LYS A 74 17.40 -3.53 -15.86
C LYS A 74 17.73 -3.96 -14.43
N ASP A 75 18.93 -3.66 -13.94
CA ASP A 75 19.33 -3.99 -12.58
C ASP A 75 18.65 -3.09 -11.55
N GLY A 76 18.43 -1.81 -11.86
CA GLY A 76 17.61 -0.92 -11.04
C GLY A 76 16.20 -1.43 -10.82
N ARG A 77 15.53 -1.90 -11.88
CA ARG A 77 14.20 -2.54 -11.73
C ARG A 77 14.25 -3.81 -10.88
N ARG A 78 15.30 -4.63 -11.02
CA ARG A 78 15.50 -5.84 -10.20
C ARG A 78 15.72 -5.54 -8.72
N GLN A 79 16.15 -4.34 -8.36
CA GLN A 79 16.27 -3.93 -6.96
C GLN A 79 14.95 -3.56 -6.32
N ILE A 80 13.90 -3.23 -7.09
CA ILE A 80 12.60 -2.79 -6.53
C ILE A 80 12.04 -3.80 -5.51
N PRO A 81 11.97 -5.11 -5.79
CA PRO A 81 11.50 -6.07 -4.79
C PRO A 81 12.40 -6.14 -3.54
N ILE A 82 13.71 -6.01 -3.71
CA ILE A 82 14.68 -6.09 -2.60
C ILE A 82 14.54 -4.87 -1.68
N LEU A 83 14.50 -3.68 -2.29
CA LEU A 83 14.30 -2.43 -1.57
C LEU A 83 12.94 -2.40 -0.88
N TRP A 84 11.89 -2.88 -1.55
CA TRP A 84 10.55 -2.95 -0.96
C TRP A 84 10.52 -3.89 0.24
N ASN A 85 11.10 -5.09 0.11
CA ASN A 85 11.20 -6.06 1.22
C ASN A 85 12.03 -5.55 2.40
N GLY A 86 12.99 -4.66 2.16
CA GLY A 86 13.78 -4.00 3.21
C GLY A 86 13.18 -2.67 3.70
N SER A 87 11.99 -2.27 3.24
CA SER A 87 11.38 -0.99 3.61
C SER A 87 10.58 -1.11 4.91
N ALA A 88 10.60 -0.04 5.71
CA ALA A 88 9.75 0.09 6.88
C ALA A 88 8.27 0.20 6.48
N LEU A 89 7.99 0.90 5.38
CA LEU A 89 6.63 1.06 4.86
C LEU A 89 5.97 -0.27 4.48
N LYS A 90 6.73 -1.23 3.92
CA LYS A 90 6.18 -2.56 3.64
C LYS A 90 5.73 -3.25 4.93
N LYS A 91 6.55 -3.18 5.98
CA LYS A 91 6.22 -3.78 7.27
C LYS A 91 4.96 -3.16 7.87
N GLU A 92 4.88 -1.83 7.86
CA GLU A 92 3.69 -1.10 8.34
C GLU A 92 2.45 -1.47 7.53
N HIS A 93 2.57 -1.54 6.20
CA HIS A 93 1.48 -1.94 5.31
C HIS A 93 1.01 -3.39 5.58
N GLU A 94 1.92 -4.34 5.76
CA GLU A 94 1.58 -5.73 6.10
C GLU A 94 0.84 -5.82 7.45
N GLU A 95 1.29 -5.06 8.46
CA GLU A 95 0.63 -4.99 9.77
C GLU A 95 -0.77 -4.36 9.70
N GLU A 96 -0.96 -3.31 8.91
CA GLU A 96 -2.28 -2.69 8.68
C GLU A 96 -3.24 -3.64 7.97
N VAL A 97 -2.77 -4.32 6.92
CA VAL A 97 -3.57 -5.30 6.18
C VAL A 97 -4.00 -6.45 7.09
N ASP A 98 -3.12 -6.91 7.97
CA ASP A 98 -3.46 -7.99 8.90
C ASP A 98 -4.45 -7.55 9.97
N LYS A 99 -4.30 -6.33 10.52
CA LYS A 99 -5.33 -5.73 11.39
C LYS A 99 -6.68 -5.63 10.68
N PHE A 100 -6.69 -5.16 9.43
CA PHE A 100 -7.93 -5.04 8.66
C PHE A 100 -8.59 -6.41 8.39
N LYS A 101 -7.80 -7.46 8.14
CA LYS A 101 -8.31 -8.83 8.02
C LYS A 101 -8.91 -9.32 9.33
N GLU A 102 -8.28 -9.04 10.47
CA GLU A 102 -8.83 -9.40 11.78
C GLU A 102 -10.13 -8.66 12.07
N GLU A 103 -10.18 -7.34 11.84
CA GLU A 103 -11.40 -6.55 11.98
C GLU A 103 -12.53 -7.04 11.06
N SER A 104 -12.20 -7.41 9.82
CA SER A 104 -13.16 -7.97 8.87
C SER A 104 -13.72 -9.32 9.34
N LYS A 105 -12.84 -10.22 9.83
CA LYS A 105 -13.26 -11.50 10.44
C LYS A 105 -14.13 -11.28 11.68
N PHE A 106 -13.76 -10.32 12.52
CA PHE A 106 -14.54 -9.93 13.70
C PHE A 106 -15.94 -9.45 13.31
N ARG A 107 -16.05 -8.50 12.38
CA ARG A 107 -17.34 -8.02 11.87
C ARG A 107 -18.20 -9.14 11.30
N ASN A 108 -17.64 -10.03 10.48
CA ASN A 108 -18.39 -11.16 9.92
C ASN A 108 -18.88 -12.12 11.01
N LYS A 109 -18.05 -12.44 12.01
CA LYS A 109 -18.43 -13.31 13.12
C LYS A 109 -19.53 -12.68 13.99
N HIS A 110 -19.41 -11.40 14.31
CA HIS A 110 -20.37 -10.70 15.17
C HIS A 110 -21.66 -10.30 14.44
N GLY A 111 -21.60 -9.99 13.14
CA GLY A 111 -22.77 -9.79 12.30
C GLY A 111 -23.65 -11.04 12.24
N ASN A 112 -23.04 -12.20 12.02
CA ASN A 112 -23.75 -13.49 12.04
C ASN A 112 -24.34 -13.81 13.43
N ILE A 113 -23.63 -13.48 14.51
CA ILE A 113 -24.15 -13.67 15.88
C ILE A 113 -25.36 -12.75 16.15
N ALA A 114 -25.34 -11.51 15.68
CA ALA A 114 -26.46 -10.59 15.85
C ALA A 114 -27.73 -11.05 15.11
N GLU A 115 -27.60 -11.63 13.91
CA GLU A 115 -28.73 -12.25 13.20
C GLU A 115 -29.26 -13.50 13.92
N ILE A 116 -28.37 -14.37 14.42
CA ILE A 116 -28.78 -15.56 15.19
C ILE A 116 -29.52 -15.15 16.46
N ILE A 117 -29.06 -14.13 17.19
CA ILE A 117 -29.75 -13.61 18.39
C ILE A 117 -31.13 -13.06 18.05
N LYS A 118 -31.29 -12.33 16.92
CA LYS A 118 -32.60 -11.84 16.46
C LYS A 118 -33.56 -12.99 16.16
N LEU A 119 -33.09 -14.05 15.50
CA LEU A 119 -33.89 -15.24 15.22
C LEU A 119 -34.34 -15.96 16.50
N ILE A 120 -33.44 -16.10 17.48
CA ILE A 120 -33.77 -16.68 18.79
C ILE A 120 -34.82 -15.83 19.51
N LEU A 121 -34.64 -14.50 19.55
CA LEU A 121 -35.61 -13.58 20.16
C LEU A 121 -36.99 -13.65 19.50
N ALA A 122 -37.05 -13.68 18.16
CA ALA A 122 -38.30 -13.80 17.43
C ALA A 122 -39.03 -15.12 17.74
N ALA A 123 -38.29 -16.23 17.83
CA ALA A 123 -38.85 -17.53 18.20
C ALA A 123 -39.38 -17.56 19.65
N CYS A 124 -38.64 -16.96 20.60
CA CYS A 124 -39.09 -16.86 21.99
C CYS A 124 -40.37 -16.02 22.15
N VAL A 125 -40.47 -14.90 21.42
CA VAL A 125 -41.69 -14.06 21.43
C VAL A 125 -42.87 -14.81 20.82
N GLY A 126 -42.67 -15.52 19.70
CA GLY A 126 -43.72 -16.33 19.07
C GLY A 126 -44.28 -17.41 20.01
N ALA A 127 -43.40 -18.19 20.65
CA ALA A 127 -43.79 -19.25 21.59
C ALA A 127 -44.53 -18.70 22.83
N LEU A 128 -44.16 -17.50 23.30
CA LEU A 128 -44.84 -16.85 24.41
C LEU A 128 -46.26 -16.39 24.04
N VAL A 129 -46.44 -15.86 22.82
CA VAL A 129 -47.75 -15.42 22.33
C VAL A 129 -48.71 -16.62 22.15
N GLU A 130 -48.24 -17.73 21.57
CA GLU A 130 -49.03 -18.97 21.47
C GLU A 130 -49.48 -19.45 22.86
N LYS A 131 -48.57 -19.50 23.83
CA LYS A 131 -48.87 -19.89 25.22
C LYS A 131 -49.91 -18.99 25.89
N ILE A 132 -49.93 -17.69 25.56
CA ILE A 132 -50.92 -16.74 26.09
C ILE A 132 -52.29 -16.95 25.44
N ILE A 133 -52.32 -17.22 24.12
CA ILE A 133 -53.54 -17.50 23.38
C ILE A 133 -54.20 -18.79 23.90
N ASP A 134 -53.42 -19.87 24.07
CA ASP A 134 -53.88 -21.14 24.65
C ASP A 134 -54.42 -21.01 26.08
N LEU A 135 -54.03 -19.96 26.81
CA LEU A 135 -54.51 -19.69 28.17
C LEU A 135 -55.78 -18.84 28.21
N LEU A 136 -56.04 -18.07 27.15
CA LEU A 136 -57.13 -17.10 27.05
C LEU A 136 -58.36 -17.62 26.29
N PHE A 137 -58.21 -18.68 25.49
CA PHE A 137 -59.26 -19.30 24.68
C PHE A 137 -59.38 -20.79 24.98
#